data_AF-A0A967EUV9-F1
#
_entry.id   AF-A0A967EUV9-F1
#
_cell.length_a   1.000
_cell.length_b   1.000
_cell.length_c   1.000
_cell.angle_alpha   90.00
_cell.angle_beta   90.00
_cell.angle_gamma   90.00
#
_symmetry.space_group_name_H-M   'P 1'
#
loop_
_entity.id
_entity.type
_entity.pdbx_description
1 polymer ?
#
loop_
_entity_poly.entity_id
_entity_poly.type
_entity_poly.pdbx_seq_one_letter_code
_entity_poly.pdbx_strand_id
1 'polypeptide(L)'
;MTTARSLIQGSLRLIRVVADEETPTNSQMVDGLERMNEMLHGLKAHNADIGYQDITLDDDIPLPPEHIRPVRYMLAVELAPEFSGNVTPEVAVEAKAGMLTLQSAYRRIGKLRPDEGLENRLTRHGYDIDADY
;
A
#
# COMPACT_ATOMS: atom_id res chain seq x y z
N MET A 1 1.13 13.80 4.73
CA MET A 1 1.44 12.88 3.62
C MET A 1 2.31 11.79 4.21
N THR A 2 1.97 10.53 3.95
CA THR A 2 2.66 9.38 4.55
C THR A 2 3.27 8.60 3.40
N THR A 3 4.60 8.46 3.43
CA THR A 3 5.33 7.72 2.40
C THR A 3 5.31 6.23 2.68
N ALA A 4 5.50 5.42 1.64
CA ALA A 4 5.66 3.97 1.75
C ALA A 4 6.74 3.58 2.77
N ARG A 5 7.90 4.23 2.72
CA ARG A 5 9.00 4.06 3.69
C ARG A 5 8.54 4.20 5.14
N SER A 6 7.81 5.27 5.45
CA SER A 6 7.36 5.54 6.82
C SER A 6 6.32 4.52 7.32
N LEU A 7 5.51 3.97 6.41
CA LEU A 7 4.54 2.93 6.73
C LEU A 7 5.24 1.60 7.04
N ILE A 8 6.12 1.15 6.15
CA ILE A 8 6.87 -0.12 6.29
C ILE A 8 7.71 -0.09 7.57
N GLN A 9 8.44 1.01 7.82
CA GLN A 9 9.22 1.18 9.04
C GLN A 9 8.33 1.10 10.30
N GLY A 10 7.15 1.72 10.28
CA GLY A 10 6.18 1.62 11.38
C GLY A 10 5.67 0.19 11.60
N SER A 11 5.45 -0.58 10.53
CA SER A 11 5.02 -1.97 10.61
C SER A 11 6.12 -2.90 11.14
N LEU A 12 7.38 -2.73 10.70
CA LEU A 12 8.52 -3.50 11.21
C LEU A 12 8.77 -3.26 12.70
N ARG A 13 8.55 -2.03 13.18
CA ARG A 13 8.61 -1.68 14.60
C ARG A 13 7.48 -2.31 15.41
N LEU A 14 6.27 -2.34 14.84
CA LEU A 14 5.11 -2.98 15.47
C LEU A 14 5.37 -4.46 15.79
N ILE A 15 6.06 -5.18 14.91
CA ILE A 15 6.44 -6.59 15.11
C ILE A 15 7.79 -6.80 15.80
N ARG A 16 8.42 -5.72 16.28
CA ARG A 16 9.72 -5.72 16.98
C ARG A 16 10.88 -6.33 16.17
N VAL A 17 10.79 -6.30 14.84
CA VAL A 17 11.89 -6.71 13.96
C VAL A 17 12.98 -5.64 13.92
N VAL A 18 12.58 -4.38 14.04
CA VAL A 18 13.48 -3.22 14.09
C VAL A 18 13.20 -2.44 15.38
N ALA A 19 14.25 -2.04 16.10
CA ALA A 19 14.11 -1.21 17.28
C ALA A 19 13.70 0.24 16.95
N ASP A 20 13.24 1.01 17.94
CA ASP A 20 12.74 2.37 17.72
C ASP A 20 13.83 3.38 17.31
N GLU A 21 15.09 3.10 17.59
CA GLU A 21 16.23 3.94 17.20
C GLU A 21 17.05 3.31 16.07
N GLU A 22 16.63 2.15 15.58
CA GLU A 22 17.30 1.45 14.49
C GLU A 22 16.69 1.82 13.14
N THR A 23 17.58 1.97 12.15
CA THR A 23 17.18 2.17 10.76
C THR A 23 17.07 0.79 10.10
N PRO A 24 15.92 0.44 9.51
CA PRO A 24 15.79 -0.82 8.78
C PRO A 24 16.86 -0.93 7.69
N THR A 25 17.34 -2.14 7.46
CA THR A 25 18.27 -2.42 6.38
C THR A 25 17.61 -2.22 5.01
N ASN A 26 18.41 -1.93 3.97
CA ASN A 26 17.87 -1.76 2.62
C ASN A 26 17.11 -3.00 2.13
N SER A 27 17.55 -4.21 2.48
CA SER A 27 16.82 -5.45 2.13
C SER A 27 15.42 -5.45 2.76
N GLN A 28 15.32 -5.24 4.07
CA GLN A 28 14.03 -5.20 4.77
C GLN A 28 13.07 -4.17 4.19
N MET A 29 13.57 -3.06 3.67
CA MET A 29 12.75 -2.03 3.03
C MET A 29 12.28 -2.45 1.64
N VAL A 30 13.14 -3.07 0.83
CA VAL A 30 12.79 -3.56 -0.51
C VAL A 30 11.82 -4.72 -0.42
N ASP A 31 12.12 -5.72 0.42
CA ASP A 31 11.29 -6.89 0.65
C ASP A 31 9.94 -6.48 1.27
N GLY A 32 9.97 -5.53 2.22
CA GLY A 32 8.76 -4.96 2.81
C GLY A 32 7.89 -4.16 1.83
N LEU A 33 8.50 -3.48 0.84
CA LEU A 33 7.78 -2.79 -0.22
C LEU A 33 7.10 -3.80 -1.15
N GLU A 34 7.79 -4.86 -1.54
CA GLU A 34 7.25 -5.92 -2.38
C GLU A 34 6.00 -6.54 -1.72
N ARG A 35 6.10 -6.93 -0.45
CA ARG A 35 4.96 -7.45 0.32
C ARG A 35 3.82 -6.45 0.47
N MET A 36 4.13 -5.17 0.66
CA MET A 36 3.10 -4.12 0.73
C MET A 36 2.32 -4.01 -0.59
N ASN A 37 3.04 -4.00 -1.71
CA ASN A 37 2.43 -3.93 -3.04
C ASN A 37 1.58 -5.18 -3.31
N GLU A 38 2.10 -6.38 -3.03
CA GLU A 38 1.36 -7.64 -3.15
C GLU A 38 0.09 -7.67 -2.30
N MET A 39 0.18 -7.25 -1.03
CA MET A 39 -0.96 -7.17 -0.12
C MET A 39 -2.03 -6.21 -0.66
N LEU A 40 -1.65 -5.02 -1.12
CA LEU A 40 -2.58 -4.02 -1.64
C LEU A 40 -3.24 -4.46 -2.96
N HIS A 41 -2.52 -5.16 -3.84
CA HIS A 41 -3.11 -5.85 -4.99
C HIS A 41 -4.09 -6.94 -4.55
N GLY A 42 -3.72 -7.71 -3.52
CA GLY A 42 -4.54 -8.78 -2.93
C GLY A 42 -5.87 -8.30 -2.37
N LEU A 43 -6.00 -7.03 -1.94
CA LEU A 43 -7.27 -6.46 -1.46
C LEU A 43 -8.38 -6.54 -2.51
N LYS A 44 -8.03 -6.51 -3.80
CA LYS A 44 -8.98 -6.72 -4.89
C LYS A 44 -9.65 -8.10 -4.83
N ALA A 45 -8.91 -9.14 -4.46
CA ALA A 45 -9.46 -10.48 -4.25
C ALA A 45 -10.42 -10.54 -3.05
N HIS A 46 -10.24 -9.63 -2.09
CA HIS A 46 -11.09 -9.48 -0.91
C HIS A 46 -12.28 -8.52 -1.10
N ASN A 47 -12.63 -8.18 -2.34
CA ASN A 47 -13.70 -7.22 -2.70
C ASN A 47 -13.46 -5.79 -2.21
N ALA A 48 -12.21 -5.41 -1.95
CA ALA A 48 -11.79 -4.03 -1.67
C ALA A 48 -10.90 -3.55 -2.83
N ASP A 49 -11.52 -3.15 -3.94
CA ASP A 49 -10.79 -2.55 -5.06
C ASP A 49 -10.48 -1.09 -4.73
N ILE A 50 -9.23 -0.84 -4.38
CA ILE A 50 -8.72 0.49 -4.01
C ILE A 50 -8.06 1.21 -5.18
N GLY A 51 -8.00 0.61 -6.38
CA GLY A 51 -7.34 1.21 -7.54
C GLY A 51 -5.83 1.45 -7.35
N TYR A 52 -5.19 0.64 -6.50
CA TYR A 52 -3.77 0.79 -6.19
C TYR A 52 -2.89 0.43 -7.38
N GLN A 53 -1.84 1.23 -7.59
CA GLN A 53 -0.74 0.96 -8.50
C GLN A 53 0.55 0.83 -7.70
N ASP A 54 1.51 0.09 -8.23
CA ASP A 54 2.80 -0.08 -7.57
C ASP A 54 3.50 1.25 -7.37
N ILE A 55 3.93 1.49 -6.13
CA ILE A 55 4.68 2.68 -5.76
C ILE A 55 6.07 2.29 -5.27
N THR A 56 6.97 3.27 -5.23
CA THR A 56 8.31 3.13 -4.69
C THR A 56 8.38 3.57 -3.22
N LEU A 57 9.51 3.36 -2.55
CA LEU A 57 9.69 3.70 -1.14
C LEU A 57 9.49 5.18 -0.81
N ASP A 58 9.81 6.05 -1.77
CA ASP A 58 9.78 7.50 -1.62
C ASP A 58 8.41 8.09 -1.97
N ASP A 59 7.56 7.31 -2.64
CA ASP A 59 6.25 7.76 -3.07
C ASP A 59 5.26 7.86 -1.91
N ASP A 60 4.36 8.84 -2.04
CA ASP A 60 3.25 9.04 -1.12
C ASP A 60 2.17 7.99 -1.37
N ILE A 61 1.63 7.45 -0.28
CA ILE A 61 0.57 6.45 -0.36
C ILE A 61 -0.73 7.17 -0.78
N PRO A 62 -1.37 6.78 -1.90
CA PRO A 62 -2.59 7.41 -2.40
C PRO A 62 -3.82 6.92 -1.62
N LEU A 63 -3.74 6.89 -0.28
CA LEU A 63 -4.81 6.46 0.60
C LEU A 63 -5.19 7.58 1.59
N PRO A 64 -6.48 7.78 1.85
CA PRO A 64 -6.95 8.63 2.93
C PRO A 64 -6.28 8.28 4.28
N PRO A 65 -5.96 9.29 5.12
CA PRO A 65 -5.24 9.07 6.37
C PRO A 65 -5.96 8.14 7.36
N GLU A 66 -7.29 8.07 7.28
CA GLU A 66 -8.13 7.14 8.05
C GLU A 66 -7.83 5.65 7.78
N HIS A 67 -7.32 5.32 6.59
CA HIS A 67 -7.00 3.94 6.20
C HIS A 67 -5.54 3.56 6.45
N ILE A 68 -4.65 4.54 6.62
CA ILE A 68 -3.21 4.32 6.82
C ILE A 68 -2.95 3.48 8.07
N ARG A 69 -3.66 3.76 9.16
CA ARG A 69 -3.50 3.03 10.43
C ARG A 69 -3.89 1.55 10.25
N PRO A 70 -5.11 1.20 9.79
CA PRO A 70 -5.48 -0.17 9.42
C PRO A 70 -4.44 -0.88 8.55
N VAL A 71 -4.01 -0.25 7.46
CA VAL A 71 -3.06 -0.83 6.50
C VAL A 71 -1.71 -1.13 7.17
N ARG A 72 -1.24 -0.28 8.08
CA ARG A 72 -0.03 -0.52 8.86
C ARG A 72 -0.10 -1.82 9.68
N TYR A 73 -1.22 -2.04 10.39
CA TYR A 73 -1.40 -3.25 11.21
C TYR A 73 -1.54 -4.50 10.35
N MET A 74 -2.26 -4.42 9.23
CA MET A 74 -2.35 -5.53 8.27
C MET A 74 -0.97 -5.91 7.73
N LEU A 75 -0.20 -4.92 7.27
CA LEU A 75 1.16 -5.13 6.79
C LEU A 75 2.05 -5.73 7.88
N ALA A 76 1.92 -5.29 9.12
CA ALA A 76 2.68 -5.85 10.24
C ALA A 76 2.43 -7.35 10.41
N VAL A 77 1.18 -7.81 10.28
CA VAL A 77 0.83 -9.24 10.36
C VAL A 77 1.42 -10.03 9.18
N GLU A 78 1.37 -9.48 7.96
CA GLU A 78 1.92 -10.12 6.76
C GLU A 78 3.46 -10.20 6.78
N LEU A 79 4.13 -9.17 7.29
CA LEU A 79 5.60 -9.12 7.38
C LEU A 79 6.17 -10.00 8.51
N ALA A 80 5.37 -10.35 9.51
CA ALA A 80 5.83 -11.13 10.64
C ALA A 80 6.40 -12.52 10.29
N PRO A 81 5.72 -13.38 9.49
CA PRO A 81 6.28 -14.67 9.10
C PRO A 81 7.58 -14.54 8.28
N GLU A 82 7.72 -13.46 7.50
CA GLU A 82 8.89 -13.25 6.64
C GLU A 82 10.14 -12.83 7.44
N PHE A 83 9.98 -11.91 8.38
CA PHE A 83 11.09 -11.39 9.18
C PHE A 83 11.22 -12.01 10.57
N SER A 84 10.54 -13.13 10.83
CA SER A 84 10.48 -13.76 12.16
C SER A 84 10.02 -12.79 13.28
N GLY A 85 9.09 -11.89 12.94
CA GLY A 85 8.55 -10.88 13.84
C GLY A 85 7.53 -11.43 14.84
N ASN A 86 7.34 -10.71 15.95
CA ASN A 86 6.36 -11.07 16.96
C ASN A 86 5.04 -10.32 16.72
N VAL A 87 3.98 -11.04 16.38
CA VAL A 87 2.62 -10.48 16.30
C VAL A 87 1.93 -10.64 17.64
N THR A 88 1.63 -9.53 18.30
CA THR A 88 0.81 -9.58 19.52
C THR A 88 -0.67 -9.80 19.15
N PRO A 89 -1.47 -10.39 20.05
CA PRO A 89 -2.90 -10.60 19.80
C PRO A 89 -3.65 -9.29 19.47
N GLU A 90 -3.25 -8.18 20.08
CA GLU A 90 -3.83 -6.86 19.84
C GLU A 90 -3.60 -6.39 18.39
N VAL A 91 -2.38 -6.60 17.87
CA VAL A 91 -2.02 -6.29 16.47
C VAL A 91 -2.85 -7.12 15.51
N ALA A 92 -3.03 -8.42 15.80
CA ALA A 92 -3.84 -9.30 14.98
C ALA A 92 -5.34 -8.93 14.97
N VAL A 93 -5.87 -8.46 16.10
CA VAL A 93 -7.26 -7.97 16.20
C VAL A 93 -7.45 -6.67 15.42
N GLU A 94 -6.53 -5.71 15.58
CA GLU A 94 -6.56 -4.43 14.86
C GLU A 94 -6.42 -4.62 13.35
N ALA A 95 -5.56 -5.54 12.90
CA ALA A 95 -5.43 -5.88 11.48
C ALA A 95 -6.77 -6.39 10.89
N LYS A 96 -7.47 -7.29 11.61
CA LYS A 96 -8.76 -7.82 11.19
C LYS A 96 -9.86 -6.74 11.19
N ALA A 97 -9.91 -5.90 12.22
CA ALA A 97 -10.84 -4.78 12.30
C ALA A 97 -10.59 -3.75 11.18
N GLY A 98 -9.31 -3.52 10.87
CA GLY A 98 -8.88 -2.68 9.76
C GLY A 98 -9.37 -3.18 8.41
N MET A 99 -9.24 -4.48 8.15
CA MET A 99 -9.73 -5.12 6.93
C MET A 99 -11.25 -4.95 6.78
N LEU A 100 -12.03 -5.12 7.85
CA LEU A 100 -13.49 -4.89 7.81
C LEU A 100 -13.84 -3.43 7.50
N THR A 101 -13.06 -2.49 8.04
CA THR A 101 -13.22 -1.06 7.76
C THR A 101 -12.98 -0.77 6.29
N LEU A 102 -11.89 -1.27 5.71
CA LEU A 102 -11.57 -1.14 4.29
C LEU A 102 -12.66 -1.79 3.42
N GLN A 103 -13.07 -3.01 3.74
CA GLN A 103 -14.16 -3.66 3.02
C GLN A 103 -15.45 -2.82 3.08
N SER A 104 -15.81 -2.25 4.24
CA SER A 104 -17.02 -1.42 4.34
C SER A 104 -16.95 -0.15 3.49
N ALA A 105 -15.77 0.49 3.45
CA ALA A 105 -15.53 1.74 2.74
C ALA A 105 -15.55 1.52 1.22
N TYR A 106 -14.83 0.49 0.74
CA TYR A 106 -14.64 0.25 -0.69
C TYR A 106 -15.72 -0.65 -1.32
N ARG A 107 -16.50 -1.42 -0.54
CA ARG A 107 -17.62 -2.24 -1.06
C ARG A 107 -18.74 -1.42 -1.70
N ARG A 108 -18.90 -0.15 -1.34
CA ARG A 108 -19.92 0.76 -1.91
C ARG A 108 -19.40 1.69 -3.00
N ILE A 109 -18.09 1.91 -3.08
CA ILE A 109 -17.47 2.77 -4.11
C ILE A 109 -17.12 1.90 -5.31
N GLY A 110 -18.14 1.28 -5.90
CA GLY A 110 -18.01 0.77 -7.26
C GLY A 110 -17.80 1.96 -8.19
N LYS A 111 -16.59 2.08 -8.75
CA LYS A 111 -16.10 3.13 -9.66
C LYS A 111 -15.68 4.46 -9.00
N LEU A 112 -14.39 4.57 -8.70
CA LEU A 112 -13.59 5.69 -9.20
C LEU A 112 -12.32 5.09 -9.81
N ARG A 113 -12.49 4.48 -10.99
CA ARG A 113 -11.37 4.27 -11.90
C ARG A 113 -11.00 5.67 -12.41
N PRO A 114 -9.82 6.25 -12.15
CA PRO A 114 -9.19 7.04 -13.19
C PRO A 114 -9.01 6.07 -14.35
N ASP A 115 -9.75 6.32 -15.41
CA ASP A 115 -9.78 5.47 -16.58
C ASP A 115 -8.36 5.40 -17.15
N GLU A 116 -7.70 4.24 -17.03
CA GLU A 116 -6.39 3.97 -17.64
C GLU A 116 -6.43 4.17 -19.17
N GLY A 117 -7.65 4.21 -19.75
CA GLY A 117 -7.94 4.61 -21.13
C GLY A 117 -7.88 6.12 -21.42
N LEU A 118 -7.85 6.99 -20.41
CA LEU A 118 -7.66 8.44 -20.56
C LEU A 118 -6.17 8.84 -20.40
N GLU A 119 -5.42 8.20 -19.51
CA GLU A 119 -3.96 8.45 -19.34
C GLU A 119 -3.17 8.01 -20.58
N ASN A 120 -3.54 6.89 -21.20
CA ASN A 120 -2.87 6.39 -22.39
C ASN A 120 -3.29 7.10 -23.69
N ARG A 121 -4.29 8.00 -23.63
CA ARG A 121 -4.81 8.73 -24.80
C ARG A 121 -4.24 10.14 -24.91
N LEU A 122 -3.91 10.77 -23.79
CA LEU A 122 -3.24 12.09 -23.77
C LEU A 122 -1.73 11.99 -24.05
N THR A 123 -1.09 10.88 -23.70
CA THR A 123 0.32 10.62 -24.02
C THR A 123 0.56 10.15 -25.46
N ARG A 124 -0.47 9.60 -26.14
CA ARG A 124 -0.38 9.22 -27.56
C ARG A 124 -0.76 10.35 -28.53
N HIS A 125 -1.45 11.39 -28.06
CA HIS A 125 -1.95 12.49 -28.91
C HIS A 125 -1.12 13.78 -28.82
N GLY A 126 0.09 13.72 -28.25
CA GLY A 126 1.05 14.82 -28.26
C GLY A 126 1.98 14.73 -29.47
N TYR A 127 1.82 15.70 -30.38
CA TYR A 127 2.78 16.12 -31.41
C TYR A 127 2.99 15.24 -32.64
N ASP A 128 2.08 15.40 -33.62
CA ASP A 128 2.48 15.43 -35.03
C ASP A 128 1.62 16.49 -35.75
N ILE A 129 1.98 17.77 -35.54
CA ILE A 129 1.42 18.91 -36.29
C ILE A 129 2.55 19.67 -36.98
N ASP A 130 3.48 18.97 -37.61
CA ASP A 130 4.50 19.62 -38.46
C ASP A 130 5.02 18.64 -39.53
N ALA A 131 4.26 18.47 -40.62
CA ALA A 131 4.78 18.21 -41.99
C ALA A 131 3.63 17.84 -42.95
N ASP A 132 3.07 18.83 -43.66
CA ASP A 132 2.85 18.82 -45.12
C ASP A 132 1.95 20.02 -45.53
N TYR A 133 2.56 21.10 -46.02
CA TYR A 133 2.09 21.91 -47.16
C TYR A 133 3.16 22.88 -47.65
#